data_AF-Q4SZK2-F1
#
_entry.id   AF-Q4SZK2-F1
#
_cell.length_a   1.000
_cell.length_b   1.000
_cell.length_c   1.000
_cell.angle_alpha   90.00
_cell.angle_beta   90.00
_cell.angle_gamma   90.00
#
_symmetry.space_group_name_H-M   'P 1'
#
loop_
_entity.id
_entity.type
_entity.pdbx_description
1 polymer ?
#
loop_
_entity_poly.entity_id
_entity_poly.type
_entity_poly.pdbx_seq_one_letter_code
_entity_poly.pdbx_strand_id
1 'polypeptide(L)' 'MYEKSCAVPSQCGLSGQKYASGLYFNYTNECCDTDLCNGAGSIPALRRGRAALCLLPAVILLLA' A
#
# COMPACT_ATOMS: atom_id res chain seq x y z
N MET A 1 7.60 10.54 5.39
CA MET A 1 6.44 9.88 6.02
C MET A 1 5.28 10.00 5.05
N TYR A 2 4.44 8.97 4.91
CA TYR A 2 3.23 9.03 4.09
C TYR A 2 2.02 8.81 4.99
N GLU A 3 1.09 9.75 4.94
CA GLU A 3 -0.19 9.67 5.62
C GLU A 3 -1.28 9.58 4.56
N LYS A 4 -2.33 8.80 4.83
CA LYS A 4 -3.45 8.63 3.92
C LYS A 4 -4.75 8.85 4.67
N SER A 5 -5.60 9.72 4.14
CA SER A 5 -6.86 10.11 4.75
C SER A 5 -7.84 10.58 3.68
N CYS A 6 -9.09 10.83 4.07
CA CYS A 6 -10.03 11.59 3.25
C CYS A 6 -9.68 13.08 3.33
N ALA A 7 -9.87 13.80 2.23
CA ALA A 7 -9.57 15.23 2.15
C ALA A 7 -10.73 16.00 1.52
N VAL A 8 -10.87 17.28 1.88
CA VAL A 8 -11.72 18.21 1.13
C VAL A 8 -11.00 18.65 -0.14
N PRO A 9 -11.69 18.94 -1.26
CA PRO A 9 -11.06 19.21 -2.55
C PRO A 9 -10.06 20.38 -2.53
N SER A 10 -10.27 21.38 -1.68
CA SER A 10 -9.37 22.54 -1.54
C SER A 10 -7.99 22.19 -0.98
N GLN A 11 -7.78 20.97 -0.46
CA GLN A 11 -6.50 20.50 0.04
C GLN A 11 -5.69 19.69 -0.99
N CYS A 12 -6.27 19.38 -2.14
CA CYS A 12 -5.67 18.52 -3.15
C CYS A 12 -4.67 19.29 -4.04
N GLY A 13 -3.55 18.65 -4.38
CA GLY A 13 -2.49 19.26 -5.19
C GLY A 13 -1.66 20.33 -4.48
N LEU A 14 -1.89 20.55 -3.18
CA LEU A 14 -1.10 21.49 -2.39
C LEU A 14 0.25 20.91 -2.01
N SER A 15 1.27 21.75 -2.02
CA SER A 15 2.59 21.46 -1.48
C SER A 15 3.06 22.60 -0.60
N GLY A 16 3.91 22.31 0.38
CA GLY A 16 4.47 23.33 1.26
C GLY A 16 5.35 22.72 2.35
N GLN A 17 5.50 23.44 3.45
CA GLN A 17 6.25 22.98 4.62
C GLN A 17 5.30 22.85 5.83
N LYS A 18 5.46 21.78 6.60
CA LYS A 18 4.78 21.55 7.88
C LYS A 18 5.82 21.34 8.97
N TYR A 19 5.42 21.61 10.21
CA TYR A 19 6.22 21.36 11.40
C TYR A 19 5.49 20.35 12.30
N ALA A 20 6.12 19.22 12.58
CA ALA A 20 5.60 18.23 13.52
C ALA A 20 6.75 17.45 14.15
N SER A 21 6.56 16.99 15.39
CA SER A 21 7.55 16.20 16.14
C SER A 21 8.95 16.84 16.18
N GLY A 22 9.01 18.18 16.25
CA GLY A 22 10.28 18.92 16.32
C GLY A 22 10.96 19.20 14.99
N LEU A 23 10.40 18.76 13.86
CA LEU A 23 11.03 18.82 12.54
C LEU A 23 10.16 19.53 11.51
N TYR A 24 10.82 20.28 10.62
CA TYR A 24 10.19 20.80 9.41
C TYR A 24 10.28 19.76 8.29
N PHE A 25 9.18 19.52 7.60
CA PHE A 25 9.13 18.63 6.45
C PHE A 25 8.33 19.27 5.32
N ASN A 26 8.82 19.07 4.11
CA ASN A 26 8.06 19.41 2.92
C ASN A 26 7.00 18.33 2.71
N TYR A 27 5.78 18.76 2.40
CA TYR A 27 4.66 17.87 2.13
C TYR A 27 4.07 18.19 0.75
N THR A 28 3.48 17.18 0.14
CA THR A 28 2.61 17.28 -1.02
C THR A 28 1.35 16.45 -0.76
N ASN A 29 0.20 16.93 -1.21
CA ASN A 29 -1.08 16.24 -1.10
C ASN A 29 -1.53 15.76 -2.48
N GLU A 30 -1.60 14.44 -2.65
CA GLU A 30 -2.19 13.80 -3.83
C GLU A 30 -3.56 13.23 -3.45
N CYS A 31 -4.56 13.49 -4.28
CA CYS A 31 -5.95 13.08 -4.04
C CYS A 31 -6.49 12.22 -5.17
N CYS A 32 -7.56 11.50 -4.86
CA CYS A 32 -8.35 10.70 -5.79
C CYS A 32 -9.83 10.71 -5.35
N ASP A 33 -10.75 10.48 -6.30
CA ASP A 33 -12.19 10.76 -6.12
C ASP A 33 -13.07 9.52 -6.01
N THR A 34 -12.48 8.33 -5.86
CA THR A 34 -13.23 7.07 -5.67
C THR A 34 -13.05 6.52 -4.26
N ASP A 35 -14.03 5.75 -3.78
CA ASP A 35 -13.98 5.18 -2.45
C ASP A 35 -12.73 4.29 -2.27
N LEU A 36 -12.00 4.50 -1.17
CA LEU A 36 -10.79 3.74 -0.81
C LEU A 36 -9.66 3.79 -1.86
N CYS A 37 -9.66 4.79 -2.75
CA CYS A 37 -8.68 4.94 -3.84
C CYS A 37 -7.23 5.09 -3.36
N ASN A 38 -7.03 5.57 -2.14
CA ASN A 38 -5.72 5.74 -1.51
C ASN A 38 -5.27 4.47 -0.75
N GLY A 39 -5.82 3.30 -1.05
CA GLY A 39 -5.47 2.04 -0.39
C GLY A 39 -3.97 1.71 -0.33
N ALA A 40 -3.59 0.78 0.54
CA ALA A 40 -2.22 0.28 0.59
C ALA A 40 -1.82 -0.30 -0.78
N GLY A 41 -0.57 -0.06 -1.20
CA GLY A 41 -0.05 -0.67 -2.43
C GLY A 41 -0.18 -2.19 -2.35
N SER A 42 -0.58 -2.82 -3.46
CA SER A 42 -0.71 -4.27 -3.53
C SER A 42 0.65 -4.92 -3.22
N ILE A 43 0.76 -5.63 -2.10
CA ILE A 43 1.90 -6.52 -1.87
C ILE A 43 1.84 -7.57 -2.99
N PRO A 44 2.83 -7.65 -3.90
CA PRO A 44 2.82 -8.66 -4.94
C PRO A 44 2.72 -10.03 -4.26
N ALA A 45 1.75 -10.80 -4.70
CA ALA A 45 1.24 -11.96 -4.02
C ALA A 45 2.33 -12.99 -3.69
N LEU A 46 2.92 -12.89 -2.50
CA LEU A 46 3.59 -13.98 -1.79
C LEU A 46 2.61 -15.13 -1.43
N ARG A 47 1.41 -15.14 -2.03
CA ARG A 47 0.44 -16.24 -1.97
C ARG A 47 0.67 -17.28 -3.07
N ARG A 48 1.25 -16.91 -4.23
CA ARG A 48 1.44 -17.86 -5.34
C ARG A 48 2.49 -18.93 -4.99
N GLY A 49 3.60 -18.54 -4.37
CA GLY A 49 4.66 -19.49 -3.96
C GLY A 49 4.25 -20.41 -2.81
N ARG A 50 3.44 -19.91 -1.86
CA ARG A 50 3.01 -20.67 -0.68
C ARG A 50 2.00 -21.78 -1.02
N ALA A 51 1.12 -21.54 -1.99
CA ALA A 51 0.19 -22.56 -2.48
C ALA A 51 0.92 -23.70 -3.22
N ALA A 52 1.95 -23.37 -4.02
CA ALA A 52 2.74 -24.38 -4.73
C ALA A 52 3.53 -25.28 -3.76
N LEU A 53 4.04 -24.72 -2.66
CA LEU A 53 4.82 -25.47 -1.68
C LEU A 53 3.98 -26.51 -0.91
N CYS A 54 2.68 -26.26 -0.71
CA CYS A 54 1.78 -27.20 -0.03
C CYS A 54 1.39 -28.42 -0.87
N LEU A 55 1.53 -28.35 -2.20
CA LEU A 55 1.16 -29.44 -3.12
C LEU A 55 2.31 -30.39 -3.43
N LEU A 56 3.57 -29.99 -3.15
CA LEU A 56 4.76 -30.82 -3.30
C LEU A 56 4.67 -32.21 -2.63
N PRO A 57 4.21 -32.36 -1.36
CA PRO A 57 4.15 -33.67 -0.73
C PRO A 57 3.15 -34.62 -1.43
N ALA A 58 2.03 -34.10 -1.94
CA ALA A 58 1.05 -34.90 -2.67
C ALA A 58 1.59 -35.41 -4.02
N VAL A 59 2.41 -34.60 -4.71
CA VAL A 59 3.06 -35.00 -5.97
C VAL A 59 4.12 -36.08 -5.74
N ILE A 60 4.89 -36.00 -4.66
CA ILE A 60 5.89 -37.02 -4.30
C ILE A 60 5.22 -38.39 -4.03
N LEU A 61 4.08 -38.39 -3.35
CA LEU A 61 3.29 -39.60 -3.07
C LEU A 61 2.65 -40.24 -4.32
N LEU A 62 2.40 -39.45 -5.38
CA LEU A 62 1.82 -39.95 -6.64
C LEU A 62 2.89 -40.46 -7.63
N LEU A 63 4.17 -40.17 -7.39
CA LEU A 63 5.30 -40.56 -8.23
C LEU A 63 6.15 -41.71 -7.65
N ALA A 64 5.80 -42.20 -6.46
CA ALA A 64 6.40 -43.36 -5.79
C ALA A 64 5.52 -44.60 -5.97
#